data_AF-A0A1N7M4Y7-F1
#
_entry.id   AF-A0A1N7M4Y7-F1
#
_cell.length_a   1.000
_cell.length_b   1.000
_cell.length_c   1.000
_cell.angle_alpha   90.00
_cell.angle_beta   90.00
_cell.angle_gamma   90.00
#
_symmetry.space_group_name_H-M   'P 1'
#
loop_
_entity.id
_entity.type
_entity.pdbx_description
1 polymer ?
#
loop_
_entity_poly.entity_id
_entity_poly.type
_entity_poly.pdbx_seq_one_letter_code
_entity_poly.pdbx_strand_id
1 'polypeptide(L)' 'MTNERACANTPGLPGETLSEIHDCLALALDATERPSGYTRSEREARSYMRTALRRVCKLLEIRA' A
#
# COMPACT_ATOMS: atom_id res chain seq x y z
N MET A 1 -20.38 -15.05 9.95
CA MET A 1 -19.15 -14.23 9.87
C MET A 1 -17.99 -15.15 9.53
N THR A 2 -17.85 -15.52 8.25
CA THR A 2 -16.73 -16.32 7.76
C THR A 2 -15.59 -15.38 7.45
N ASN A 3 -14.59 -15.34 8.35
CA ASN A 3 -13.29 -14.73 8.08
C ASN A 3 -12.48 -15.71 7.22
N GLU A 4 -12.77 -15.73 5.92
CA GLU A 4 -11.92 -16.40 4.96
C GLU A 4 -10.61 -15.63 4.92
N ARG A 5 -9.56 -16.20 5.55
CA ARG A 5 -8.18 -15.78 5.34
C ARG A 5 -7.89 -15.95 3.85
N ALA A 6 -8.13 -14.89 3.07
CA ALA A 6 -7.76 -14.82 1.68
C ALA A 6 -6.26 -15.11 1.60
N CYS A 7 -5.93 -16.26 1.02
CA CYS A 7 -4.55 -16.60 0.71
C CYS A 7 -4.04 -15.52 -0.25
N ALA A 8 -2.98 -14.80 0.15
CA ALA A 8 -2.41 -13.71 -0.66
C ALA A 8 -1.83 -14.17 -2.02
N ASN A 9 -1.89 -15.47 -2.32
CA ASN A 9 -1.47 -16.09 -3.58
C ASN A 9 -2.63 -16.33 -4.56
N THR A 10 -3.87 -15.95 -4.24
CA THR A 10 -4.98 -16.04 -5.19
C THR A 10 -4.79 -15.00 -6.30
N PRO A 11 -4.77 -15.38 -7.59
CA PRO A 11 -4.65 -14.42 -8.69
C PRO A 11 -5.80 -13.43 -8.64
N GLY A 12 -5.46 -12.15 -8.44
CA GLY A 12 -6.43 -11.07 -8.32
C GLY A 12 -6.97 -10.92 -6.90
N LEU A 13 -6.27 -10.13 -6.07
CA LEU A 13 -6.91 -9.46 -4.94
C LEU A 13 -8.20 -8.77 -5.44
N PRO A 14 -9.32 -8.87 -4.70
CA PRO A 14 -10.52 -8.09 -5.02
C PRO A 14 -10.15 -6.62 -5.20
N GLY A 15 -10.74 -5.94 -6.20
CA GLY A 15 -10.40 -4.55 -6.52
C GLY A 15 -10.62 -3.62 -5.32
N GLU A 16 -11.66 -3.88 -4.54
CA GLU A 16 -11.96 -3.21 -3.27
C GLU A 16 -10.80 -3.33 -2.27
N THR A 17 -10.22 -4.52 -2.11
CA THR A 17 -9.04 -4.73 -1.25
C THR A 17 -7.79 -3.99 -1.77
N LEU A 18 -7.61 -3.86 -3.08
CA LEU A 18 -6.50 -3.09 -3.65
C LEU A 18 -6.68 -1.58 -3.43
N SER A 19 -7.90 -1.06 -3.53
CA SER A 19 -8.22 0.33 -3.20
C SER A 19 -7.98 0.63 -1.71
N GLU A 20 -8.40 -0.27 -0.82
CA GLU A 20 -8.12 -0.13 0.61
C GLU A 20 -6.61 -0.12 0.91
N ILE A 21 -5.84 -1.00 0.28
CA ILE A 21 -4.37 -1.03 0.44
C ILE A 21 -3.74 0.26 -0.11
N HIS A 22 -4.22 0.76 -1.24
CA HIS A 22 -3.79 2.04 -1.80
C HIS A 22 -3.98 3.17 -0.78
N ASP A 23 -5.20 3.29 -0.25
CA ASP A 23 -5.56 4.36 0.67
C ASP A 23 -4.78 4.27 2.00
N CYS A 24 -4.60 3.05 2.52
CA CYS A 24 -3.77 2.83 3.71
C CYS A 24 -2.31 3.27 3.49
N LEU A 25 -1.73 2.96 2.33
CA LEU A 25 -0.35 3.35 2.00
C LEU A 25 -0.22 4.86 1.80
N ALA A 26 -1.20 5.52 1.18
CA ALA A 26 -1.24 6.97 1.03
C ALA A 26 -1.32 7.65 2.41
N LEU A 27 -2.27 7.22 3.26
CA LEU A 27 -2.41 7.74 4.62
C LEU A 27 -1.14 7.53 5.47
N ALA A 28 -0.49 6.37 5.35
CA ALA A 28 0.75 6.11 6.08
C ALA A 28 1.90 7.02 5.63
N LEU A 29 1.99 7.35 4.34
CA LEU A 29 2.99 8.28 3.82
C LEU A 29 2.74 9.71 4.28
N ASP A 30 1.49 10.14 4.34
CA ASP A 30 1.13 11.48 4.84
C ASP A 30 1.35 11.56 6.36
N ALA A 31 0.88 10.57 7.11
CA ALA A 31 1.02 10.53 8.57
C ALA A 31 2.48 10.46 9.03
N THR A 32 3.37 9.90 8.22
CA THR A 32 4.80 9.83 8.51
C THR A 32 5.60 10.97 7.87
N GLU A 33 4.95 11.97 7.27
CA GLU A 33 5.63 13.15 6.75
C GLU A 33 6.20 14.03 7.88
N ARG A 34 7.46 14.43 7.74
CA ARG A 34 8.18 15.21 8.77
C ARG A 34 9.02 16.32 8.14
N PRO A 35 8.74 17.61 8.45
CA PRO A 35 9.51 18.74 7.92
C PRO A 35 10.99 18.75 8.32
N SER A 36 11.31 18.23 9.50
CA SER A 36 12.68 18.13 10.01
C SER A 36 13.53 17.08 9.30
N GLY A 37 12.96 16.36 8.32
CA GLY A 37 13.55 15.19 7.70
C GLY A 37 13.33 13.91 8.50
N TYR A 38 13.93 12.85 7.99
CA TYR A 38 13.71 11.47 8.43
C TYR A 38 15.03 10.85 8.88
N THR A 39 15.00 9.96 9.87
CA THR A 39 16.09 9.03 10.17
C THR A 39 16.33 8.09 8.99
N ARG A 40 17.46 7.38 8.99
CA ARG A 40 17.76 6.39 7.92
C ARG A 40 16.66 5.33 7.81
N SER A 41 16.22 4.78 8.94
CA SER A 41 15.18 3.73 8.97
C SER A 41 13.83 4.26 8.49
N GLU A 42 13.45 5.48 8.87
CA GLU A 42 12.23 6.11 8.36
C GLU A 42 12.30 6.35 6.84
N ARG A 43 13.44 6.81 6.31
CA ARG A 43 13.62 6.97 4.85
C ARG A 43 13.46 5.65 4.11
N GLU A 44 14.06 4.59 4.64
CA GLU A 44 13.98 3.26 4.05
C GLU A 44 12.54 2.72 4.07
N ALA A 45 11.86 2.81 5.22
CA ALA A 45 10.45 2.43 5.35
C ALA A 45 9.57 3.20 4.36
N ARG A 46 9.72 4.53 4.27
CA ARG A 46 8.99 5.37 3.32
C ARG A 46 9.29 5.00 1.86
N SER A 47 10.54 4.61 1.55
CA SER A 47 10.90 4.12 0.21
C SER A 47 10.17 2.83 -0.17
N TYR A 48 10.07 1.87 0.76
CA TYR A 48 9.29 0.66 0.56
C TYR A 48 7.80 0.96 0.40
N MET A 49 7.23 1.83 1.24
CA MET A 49 5.82 2.25 1.12
C MET A 49 5.52 2.90 -0.23
N ARG A 50 6.35 3.84 -0.71
CA ARG A 50 6.21 4.46 -2.03
C ARG A 50 6.30 3.44 -3.17
N THR A 51 7.15 2.43 -3.01
CA THR A 51 7.29 1.36 -4.01
C THR A 51 6.09 0.44 -4.02
N ALA A 52 5.56 0.08 -2.85
CA ALA A 52 4.31 -0.67 -2.73
C ALA A 52 3.13 0.09 -3.34
N LEU A 53 2.99 1.39 -3.03
CA LEU A 53 1.92 2.23 -3.57
C LEU A 53 1.93 2.27 -5.10
N ARG A 54 3.11 2.49 -5.72
CA ARG A 54 3.25 2.45 -7.19
C ARG A 54 2.83 1.11 -7.80
N ARG A 55 3.15 -0.02 -7.14
CA ARG A 55 2.74 -1.35 -7.61
C ARG A 55 1.22 -1.53 -7.53
N VAL A 56 0.61 -1.06 -6.45
CA VAL A 56 -0.84 -1.09 -6.26
C VAL A 56 -1.54 -0.22 -7.30
N CYS A 57 -1.07 1.00 -7.55
CA CYS A 57 -1.60 1.85 -8.63
C CYS A 57 -1.60 1.14 -9.98
N LYS A 58 -0.48 0.47 -10.33
CA LYS A 58 -0.40 -0.31 -11.57
C LYS A 58 -1.39 -1.47 -11.63
N LEU A 59 -1.63 -2.16 -10.51
CA LEU A 59 -2.62 -3.24 -10.45
C LEU A 59 -4.06 -2.73 -10.56
N LEU A 60 -4.33 -1.54 -10.03
CA LEU A 60 -5.63 -0.86 -10.18
C LEU A 60 -5.86 -0.40 -11.62
N GLU A 61 -4.85 0.17 -12.28
CA GLU A 61 -4.92 0.57 -13.70
C GLU A 61 -5.21 -0.61 -14.63
N ILE A 62 -4.62 -1.78 -14.38
CA ILE A 62 -4.87 -3.01 -15.17
C ILE A 62 -6.32 -3.51 -15.02
N ARG A 63 -7.00 -3.14 -13.92
CA ARG A 63 -8.36 -3.58 -13.60
C ARG A 63 -9.46 -2.66 -14.16
N ALA A 64 -9.15 -1.41 -14.51
CA ALA A 64 -10.09 -0.41 -15.01
C ALA A 64 -10.34 -0.55 -16.51
#